data_AF-A0A9E3WBY0-F1
#
_entry.id   AF-A0A9E3WBY0-F1
#
_cell.length_a   1.000
_cell.length_b   1.000
_cell.length_c   1.000
_cell.angle_alpha   90.00
_cell.angle_beta   90.00
_cell.angle_gamma   90.00
#
_symmetry.space_group_name_H-M   'P 1'
#
loop_
_entity.id
_entity.type
_entity.pdbx_description
1 polymer ?
#
loop_
_entity_poly.entity_id
_entity_poly.type
_entity_poly.pdbx_seq_one_letter_code
_entity_poly.pdbx_strand_id
1 'polypeptide(L)'
;VNWRGLLLSPPLLVLPLAVALNYGGVVLPEALSNLLDVAANANIVLVMLLLGIYIEPRLYKIRLVAIGLVIRMGLGLLLGVLVATGLGFTGLNRLVVIMAAGMPTGMTVLIYAANEDLDAELAANLNSYSLLVGFVLVVVLSALIPYP
;
A
#
# COMPACT_ATOMS: atom_id res chain seq x y z
N VAL A 1 17.07 17.59 4.21
CA VAL A 1 15.63 17.26 4.08
C VAL A 1 14.84 18.56 3.90
N ASN A 2 14.11 18.70 2.79
CA ASN A 2 13.34 19.93 2.50
C ASN A 2 11.95 19.84 3.16
N TRP A 3 11.87 20.24 4.43
CA TRP A 3 10.65 20.13 5.26
C TRP A 3 9.43 20.85 4.67
N ARG A 4 9.64 21.94 3.92
CA ARG A 4 8.56 22.66 3.25
C ARG A 4 7.93 21.86 2.12
N GLY A 5 8.74 21.15 1.33
CA GLY A 5 8.25 20.31 0.22
C GLY A 5 7.43 19.11 0.70
N LEU A 6 7.76 18.56 1.87
CA LEU A 6 6.99 17.47 2.48
C LEU A 6 5.64 17.98 3.01
N LEU A 7 5.66 19.07 3.78
CA LEU A 7 4.46 19.66 4.38
C LEU A 7 3.48 20.22 3.35
N LEU A 8 3.97 20.69 2.19
CA LEU A 8 3.13 21.15 1.08
C LEU A 8 2.74 20.03 0.09
N SER A 9 3.07 18.77 0.38
CA SER A 9 2.68 17.70 -0.54
C SER A 9 1.14 17.57 -0.60
N PRO A 10 0.56 17.41 -1.80
CA PRO A 10 -0.90 17.36 -1.95
C PRO A 10 -1.60 16.36 -1.02
N PRO A 11 -1.09 15.11 -0.81
CA PRO A 11 -1.74 14.17 0.10
C PRO A 11 -1.76 14.65 1.55
N LEU A 12 -0.66 15.24 2.04
CA LEU A 12 -0.56 15.71 3.43
C LEU A 12 -1.48 16.90 3.72
N LEU A 13 -1.76 17.74 2.71
CA LEU A 13 -2.69 18.86 2.83
C LEU A 13 -4.16 18.43 2.67
N VAL A 14 -4.43 17.54 1.72
CA VAL A 14 -5.81 17.15 1.36
C VAL A 14 -6.40 16.18 2.37
N LEU A 15 -5.61 15.27 2.96
CA LEU A 15 -6.12 14.28 3.94
C LEU A 15 -6.77 14.95 5.18
N PRO A 16 -6.12 15.89 5.89
CA PRO A 16 -6.75 16.57 7.02
C PRO A 16 -8.00 17.34 6.61
N LEU A 17 -7.97 17.99 5.44
CA LEU A 17 -9.12 18.71 4.90
C LEU A 17 -10.30 17.77 4.64
N ALA A 18 -10.05 16.64 3.98
CA ALA A 18 -11.07 15.64 3.68
C ALA A 18 -11.69 15.05 4.96
N VAL A 19 -10.86 14.75 5.96
CA VAL A 19 -11.34 14.28 7.27
C VAL A 19 -12.17 15.35 7.98
N ALA A 20 -11.74 16.62 7.95
CA ALA A 20 -12.48 17.72 8.55
C ALA A 20 -13.84 17.95 7.87
N LEU A 21 -13.89 17.88 6.53
CA LEU A 21 -15.13 17.98 5.77
C LEU A 21 -16.08 16.80 6.03
N ASN A 22 -15.54 15.59 6.11
CA ASN A 22 -16.32 14.38 6.41
C ASN A 22 -16.91 14.42 7.83
N TYR A 23 -16.11 14.81 8.82
CA TYR A 23 -16.56 14.97 10.21
C TYR A 23 -17.55 16.12 10.37
N GLY A 24 -17.38 17.20 9.60
CA GLY A 24 -18.30 18.35 9.57
C GLY A 24 -19.62 18.08 8.83
N GLY A 25 -19.80 16.89 8.23
CA GLY A 25 -21.00 16.55 7.46
C GLY A 25 -21.20 17.42 6.22
N VAL A 26 -20.13 18.02 5.70
CA VAL A 26 -20.20 18.95 4.57
C VAL A 26 -20.49 18.16 3.29
N VAL A 27 -21.70 18.32 2.77
CA VAL A 27 -22.08 17.74 1.47
C VAL A 27 -21.48 18.61 0.37
N LEU A 28 -20.62 18.02 -0.45
CA LEU A 28 -20.03 18.69 -1.60
C LEU A 28 -21.11 18.93 -2.67
N PRO A 29 -21.07 20.06 -3.40
CA PRO A 29 -21.95 20.27 -4.56
C PRO A 29 -21.77 19.14 -5.59
N GLU A 30 -22.85 18.71 -6.23
CA GLU A 30 -22.84 17.59 -7.18
C GLU A 30 -21.80 17.74 -8.31
N ALA A 31 -21.59 18.95 -8.79
CA ALA A 31 -20.58 19.21 -9.81
C ALA A 31 -19.16 18.86 -9.33
N LEU A 32 -18.84 19.14 -8.06
CA LEU A 32 -17.52 18.85 -7.50
C LEU A 32 -17.39 17.37 -7.12
N SER A 33 -18.42 16.74 -6.57
CA SER A 33 -18.39 15.30 -6.28
C SER A 33 -18.24 14.47 -7.56
N ASN A 34 -18.97 14.80 -8.62
CA ASN A 34 -18.86 14.09 -9.91
C ASN A 34 -17.45 14.19 -10.52
N LEU A 35 -16.81 15.35 -10.43
CA LEU A 35 -15.42 15.51 -10.91
C LEU A 35 -14.44 14.69 -10.07
N LEU A 36 -14.61 14.67 -8.74
CA LEU A 36 -13.79 13.86 -7.84
C LEU A 36 -14.01 12.35 -8.10
N ASP A 37 -15.23 11.92 -8.37
CA ASP A 37 -15.55 10.52 -8.67
C ASP A 37 -14.93 10.07 -10.00
N VAL A 38 -14.97 10.92 -11.03
CA VAL A 38 -14.27 10.64 -12.29
C VAL A 38 -12.76 10.51 -12.06
N ALA A 39 -12.16 11.42 -11.29
CA ALA A 39 -10.74 11.35 -10.96
C ALA A 39 -10.39 10.10 -10.12
N ALA A 40 -11.23 9.73 -9.16
CA ALA A 40 -11.06 8.54 -8.35
C ALA A 40 -11.11 7.25 -9.19
N ASN A 41 -12.08 7.15 -10.10
CA ASN A 41 -12.21 6.01 -11.01
C ASN A 41 -11.03 5.92 -11.99
N ALA A 42 -10.58 7.04 -12.54
CA ALA A 42 -9.39 7.08 -13.39
C ALA A 42 -8.14 6.62 -12.64
N ASN A 43 -8.01 6.98 -11.37
CA ASN A 43 -6.88 6.55 -10.53
C ASN A 43 -6.83 5.02 -10.35
N ILE A 44 -7.97 4.34 -10.23
CA ILE A 44 -8.01 2.87 -10.13
C ILE A 44 -7.38 2.25 -11.40
N VAL A 45 -7.76 2.74 -12.58
CA VAL A 45 -7.20 2.25 -13.86
C VAL A 45 -5.71 2.52 -13.96
N LEU A 46 -5.26 3.71 -13.58
CA LEU A 46 -3.84 4.08 -13.58
C LEU A 46 -3.04 3.17 -12.65
N VAL A 47 -3.53 2.90 -11.43
CA VAL A 47 -2.86 1.99 -10.48
C VAL A 47 -2.78 0.58 -11.06
N MET A 48 -3.85 0.06 -11.68
CA MET A 48 -3.82 -1.26 -12.31
C MET A 48 -2.83 -1.34 -13.48
N LEU A 49 -2.74 -0.30 -14.31
CA LEU A 49 -1.73 -0.22 -15.38
C LEU A 49 -0.31 -0.17 -14.82
N LEU A 50 -0.08 0.66 -13.79
CA LEU A 50 1.21 0.76 -13.11
C LEU A 50 1.63 -0.56 -12.49
N LEU A 51 0.70 -1.32 -11.88
CA LEU A 51 0.99 -2.66 -11.38
C LEU A 51 1.53 -3.56 -12.49
N GLY A 52 0.90 -3.55 -13.68
CA GLY A 52 1.39 -4.30 -14.83
C GLY A 52 2.80 -3.87 -15.27
N ILE A 53 3.08 -2.57 -15.29
CA ILE A 53 4.38 -2.00 -15.67
C ILE A 53 5.47 -2.33 -14.63
N TYR A 54 5.13 -2.35 -13.33
CA TYR A 54 6.10 -2.61 -12.25
C TYR A 54 6.44 -4.09 -12.04
N ILE A 55 5.69 -5.00 -12.67
CA ILE A 55 5.98 -6.43 -12.61
C ILE A 55 7.02 -6.75 -13.70
N GLU A 56 8.29 -6.60 -13.35
CA GLU A 56 9.42 -7.07 -14.17
C GLU A 56 10.36 -7.96 -13.33
N PRO A 57 9.89 -9.14 -12.86
CA PRO A 57 10.69 -10.01 -12.01
C PRO A 57 11.88 -10.58 -12.79
N ARG A 58 13.08 -10.42 -12.24
CA ARG A 58 14.32 -11.01 -12.76
C ARG A 58 14.81 -12.11 -11.81
N LEU A 59 15.53 -13.08 -12.36
CA LEU A 59 16.15 -14.16 -11.58
C LEU A 59 17.50 -13.69 -11.01
N TYR A 60 17.45 -12.72 -10.09
CA TYR A 60 18.63 -12.15 -9.45
C TYR A 60 18.51 -12.25 -7.94
N LYS A 61 19.53 -12.84 -7.29
CA LYS A 61 19.62 -13.01 -5.83
C LYS A 61 18.32 -13.50 -5.18
N ILE A 62 17.63 -14.46 -5.81
CA ILE A 62 16.29 -14.91 -5.41
C ILE A 62 16.18 -15.33 -3.94
N ARG A 63 17.26 -15.90 -3.38
CA ARG A 63 17.31 -16.27 -1.96
C ARG A 63 17.19 -15.05 -1.03
N LEU A 64 17.88 -13.96 -1.36
CA LEU A 64 17.81 -12.70 -0.61
C LEU A 64 16.46 -12.02 -0.80
N VAL A 65 15.90 -12.08 -2.02
CA VAL A 65 14.53 -11.61 -2.28
C VAL A 65 13.51 -12.37 -1.41
N ALA A 66 13.59 -13.70 -1.38
CA ALA A 66 12.69 -14.52 -0.57
C ALA A 66 12.79 -14.19 0.93
N ILE A 67 14.01 -14.02 1.45
CA ILE A 67 14.23 -13.60 2.84
C ILE A 67 13.60 -12.21 3.07
N GLY A 68 13.82 -11.26 2.16
CA GLY A 68 13.23 -9.92 2.23
C GLY A 68 11.70 -9.93 2.25
N LEU A 69 11.07 -10.78 1.42
CA LEU A 69 9.62 -10.96 1.39
C LEU A 69 9.08 -11.52 2.70
N VAL A 70 9.73 -12.57 3.24
CA VAL A 70 9.32 -13.17 4.51
C VAL A 70 9.45 -12.17 5.65
N ILE A 71 10.56 -11.44 5.70
CA ILE A 71 10.77 -10.41 6.73
C ILE A 71 9.75 -9.29 6.59
N ARG A 72 9.54 -8.75 5.39
CA ARG A 72 8.67 -7.58 5.22
C ARG A 72 7.20 -7.92 5.31
N MET A 73 6.75 -8.93 4.56
CA MET A 73 5.33 -9.27 4.42
C MET A 73 4.93 -10.36 5.41
N GLY A 74 5.78 -11.38 5.62
CA GLY A 74 5.50 -12.46 6.56
C GLY A 74 5.45 -11.95 8.00
N LEU A 75 6.50 -11.26 8.47
CA LEU A 75 6.49 -10.68 9.83
C LEU A 75 5.45 -9.57 9.95
N GLY A 76 5.27 -8.74 8.92
CA GLY A 76 4.24 -7.70 8.89
C GLY A 76 2.84 -8.29 9.10
N LEU A 77 2.49 -9.33 8.34
CA LEU A 77 1.23 -10.05 8.49
C LEU A 77 1.10 -10.67 9.89
N LEU A 78 2.13 -11.34 10.39
CA LEU A 78 2.12 -11.96 11.71
C LEU A 78 1.86 -10.92 12.81
N LEU A 79 2.54 -9.78 12.75
CA LEU A 79 2.32 -8.67 13.69
C LEU A 79 0.91 -8.10 13.54
N GLY A 80 0.41 -7.92 12.32
CA GLY A 80 -0.96 -7.44 12.07
C GLY A 80 -2.02 -8.35 12.67
N VAL A 81 -1.86 -9.67 12.52
CA VAL A 81 -2.75 -10.67 13.13
C VAL A 81 -2.68 -10.58 14.66
N LEU A 82 -1.48 -10.57 15.23
CA LEU A 82 -1.29 -10.50 16.68
C LEU A 82 -1.92 -9.24 17.28
N VAL A 83 -1.66 -8.08 16.68
CA VAL A 83 -2.23 -6.79 17.12
C VAL A 83 -3.75 -6.81 16.98
N ALA A 84 -4.29 -7.27 15.84
CA ALA A 84 -5.73 -7.30 15.64
C ALA A 84 -6.43 -8.24 16.63
N THR A 85 -5.82 -9.39 16.95
CA THR A 85 -6.36 -10.31 17.96
C THR A 85 -6.19 -9.79 19.38
N GLY A 86 -5.04 -9.20 19.72
CA GLY A 86 -4.74 -8.69 21.06
C GLY A 86 -5.58 -7.48 21.44
N LEU A 87 -5.96 -6.66 20.46
CA LEU A 87 -6.86 -5.52 20.64
C LEU A 87 -8.35 -5.88 20.45
N GLY A 88 -8.66 -7.14 20.13
CA GLY A 88 -10.05 -7.59 19.96
C GLY A 88 -10.77 -7.00 18.74
N PHE A 89 -10.03 -6.61 17.69
CA PHE A 89 -10.66 -6.12 16.47
C PHE A 89 -11.45 -7.22 15.78
N THR A 90 -12.64 -6.87 15.29
CA THR A 90 -13.55 -7.77 14.58
C THR A 90 -14.03 -7.14 13.28
N GLY A 91 -14.61 -7.95 12.40
CA GLY A 91 -15.17 -7.51 11.12
C GLY A 91 -14.16 -6.75 10.25
N LEU A 92 -14.63 -5.64 9.66
CA LEU A 92 -13.85 -4.81 8.73
C LEU A 92 -12.56 -4.25 9.34
N ASN A 93 -12.59 -3.82 10.60
CA ASN A 93 -11.40 -3.25 11.26
C ASN A 93 -10.27 -4.26 11.37
N ARG A 94 -10.58 -5.54 11.66
CA ARG A 94 -9.59 -6.62 11.68
C ARG A 94 -8.99 -6.84 10.30
N LEU A 95 -9.82 -6.86 9.26
CA LEU A 95 -9.37 -7.04 7.88
C LEU A 95 -8.42 -5.92 7.46
N VAL A 96 -8.79 -4.66 7.71
CA VAL A 96 -7.96 -3.49 7.35
C VAL A 96 -6.61 -3.52 8.04
N VAL A 97 -6.55 -3.83 9.33
CA VAL A 97 -5.28 -3.90 10.08
C VAL A 97 -4.37 -5.01 9.55
N ILE A 98 -4.91 -6.20 9.31
CA ILE A 98 -4.13 -7.34 8.80
C ILE A 98 -3.63 -7.06 7.37
N MET A 99 -4.50 -6.53 6.50
CA MET A 99 -4.17 -6.15 5.12
C MET A 99 -3.08 -5.07 5.09
N ALA A 100 -3.23 -4.02 5.89
CA ALA A 100 -2.25 -2.92 5.95
C ALA A 100 -0.88 -3.41 6.42
N ALA A 101 -0.85 -4.31 7.41
CA ALA A 101 0.40 -4.86 7.92
C ALA A 101 1.09 -5.81 6.91
N GLY A 102 0.30 -6.57 6.15
CA GLY A 102 0.78 -7.50 5.12
C GLY A 102 1.08 -6.89 3.75
N MET A 103 0.95 -5.56 3.58
CA MET A 103 1.16 -4.90 2.28
C MET A 103 2.58 -5.17 1.69
N PRO A 104 2.70 -5.21 0.36
CA PRO A 104 3.97 -5.35 -0.33
C PRO A 104 4.94 -4.19 -0.05
N THR A 105 6.20 -4.34 -0.46
CA THR A 105 7.16 -3.23 -0.40
C THR A 105 6.74 -2.12 -1.35
N GLY A 106 6.99 -0.86 -0.98
CA GLY A 106 6.78 0.28 -1.85
C GLY A 106 8.01 0.62 -2.69
N MET A 107 7.80 1.38 -3.78
CA MET A 107 8.85 1.86 -4.67
C MET A 107 9.92 2.72 -3.98
N THR A 108 9.61 3.31 -2.82
CA THR A 108 10.57 4.09 -2.04
C THR A 108 11.84 3.30 -1.71
N VAL A 109 11.74 1.98 -1.52
CA VAL A 109 12.90 1.11 -1.29
C VAL A 109 13.86 1.13 -2.47
N LEU A 110 13.35 1.09 -3.70
CA LEU A 110 14.16 1.18 -4.92
C LEU A 110 14.82 2.56 -5.05
N ILE A 111 14.07 3.63 -4.78
CA ILE A 111 14.59 5.01 -4.85
C ILE A 111 15.73 5.21 -3.85
N TYR A 112 15.55 4.75 -2.60
CA TYR A 112 16.61 4.83 -1.60
C TYR A 112 17.81 3.95 -1.96
N ALA A 113 17.57 2.73 -2.46
CA ALA A 113 18.66 1.86 -2.86
C ALA A 113 19.51 2.47 -4.00
N ALA A 114 18.87 3.11 -4.98
CA ALA A 114 19.57 3.78 -6.07
C ALA A 114 20.32 5.05 -5.61
N ASN A 115 19.75 5.82 -4.67
CA ASN A 115 20.38 7.04 -4.17
C ASN A 115 21.54 6.81 -3.20
N GLU A 116 21.48 5.72 -2.42
CA GLU A 116 22.47 5.37 -1.40
C GLU A 116 23.51 4.34 -1.89
N ASP A 117 23.63 4.15 -3.21
CA ASP A 117 24.56 3.21 -3.87
C ASP A 117 24.44 1.76 -3.33
N LEU A 118 23.22 1.35 -2.99
CA LEU A 118 22.89 -0.01 -2.55
C LEU A 118 22.48 -0.88 -3.76
N ASP A 119 22.16 -2.14 -3.50
CA ASP A 119 21.72 -3.09 -4.53
C ASP A 119 20.31 -2.76 -5.04
N ALA A 120 20.23 -1.82 -5.98
CA ALA A 120 19.00 -1.38 -6.62
C ALA A 120 18.31 -2.51 -7.41
N GLU A 121 19.08 -3.47 -7.95
CA GLU A 121 18.51 -4.62 -8.67
C GLU A 121 17.82 -5.59 -7.69
N LEU A 122 18.41 -5.82 -6.51
CA LEU A 122 17.74 -6.56 -5.44
C LEU A 122 16.47 -5.85 -4.97
N ALA A 123 16.50 -4.53 -4.80
CA ALA A 123 15.35 -3.74 -4.38
C ALA A 123 14.21 -3.76 -5.42
N ALA A 124 14.55 -3.65 -6.71
CA ALA A 124 13.59 -3.74 -7.81
C ALA A 124 12.93 -5.13 -7.84
N ASN A 125 13.73 -6.20 -7.77
CA ASN A 125 13.20 -7.55 -7.73
C ASN A 125 12.33 -7.79 -6.50
N LEU A 126 12.77 -7.35 -5.32
CA LEU A 126 11.96 -7.45 -4.11
C LEU A 126 10.62 -6.75 -4.28
N ASN A 127 10.60 -5.54 -4.86
CA ASN A 127 9.37 -4.82 -5.16
C ASN A 127 8.45 -5.61 -6.11
N SER A 128 8.96 -6.08 -7.25
CA SER A 128 8.16 -6.83 -8.23
C SER A 128 7.63 -8.16 -7.67
N TYR A 129 8.46 -8.96 -6.99
CA TYR A 129 7.98 -10.20 -6.36
C TYR A 129 7.00 -9.91 -5.22
N SER A 130 7.19 -8.82 -4.46
CA SER A 130 6.24 -8.45 -3.40
C SER A 130 4.88 -8.08 -3.97
N LEU A 131 4.81 -7.41 -5.13
CA LEU A 131 3.55 -7.08 -5.80
C LEU A 131 2.79 -8.36 -6.21
N LEU A 132 3.51 -9.36 -6.76
CA LEU A 132 2.92 -10.65 -7.11
C LEU A 132 2.38 -11.38 -5.87
N VAL A 133 3.19 -11.48 -4.82
CA VAL A 133 2.78 -12.11 -3.55
C VAL A 133 1.63 -11.33 -2.92
N GLY A 134 1.67 -10.00 -2.97
CA GLY A 134 0.67 -9.09 -2.40
C GLY A 134 -0.68 -9.24 -3.07
N PHE A 135 -0.71 -9.40 -4.40
CA PHE A 135 -1.95 -9.68 -5.14
C PHE A 135 -2.60 -10.97 -4.63
N VAL A 136 -1.83 -12.06 -4.51
CA VAL A 136 -2.32 -13.33 -3.98
C VAL A 136 -2.79 -13.17 -2.53
N LEU A 137 -2.03 -12.44 -1.72
CA LEU A 137 -2.33 -12.20 -0.31
C LEU A 137 -3.66 -11.47 -0.11
N VAL A 138 -3.94 -10.43 -0.90
CA VAL A 138 -5.20 -9.67 -0.85
C VAL A 138 -6.39 -10.57 -1.21
N VAL A 139 -6.26 -11.42 -2.24
CA VAL A 139 -7.32 -12.36 -2.64
C VAL A 139 -7.54 -13.41 -1.54
N VAL A 140 -6.48 -13.99 -0.98
CA VAL A 140 -6.58 -15.01 0.06
C VAL A 140 -7.18 -14.44 1.35
N LEU A 141 -6.72 -13.27 1.79
CA LEU A 141 -7.22 -12.66 3.02
C LEU A 141 -8.67 -12.21 2.92
N SER A 142 -9.07 -11.65 1.77
CA SER A 142 -10.46 -11.26 1.55
C SER A 142 -11.40 -12.47 1.49
N ALA A 143 -10.94 -13.61 0.97
CA ALA A 143 -11.71 -14.85 0.99
C ALA A 143 -11.74 -15.54 2.37
N LEU A 144 -10.63 -15.52 3.12
CA LEU A 144 -10.50 -16.25 4.40
C LEU A 144 -11.14 -15.49 5.58
N ILE A 145 -11.16 -14.17 5.52
CA ILE A 145 -11.82 -13.31 6.52
C ILE A 145 -13.05 -12.69 5.86
N PRO A 146 -14.12 -13.49 5.63
CA PRO A 146 -15.37 -12.93 5.15
C PRO A 146 -15.90 -11.98 6.23
N TYR A 147 -16.03 -10.72 5.85
CA TYR A 147 -16.73 -9.72 6.66
C TYR A 147 -18.24 -9.91 6.45
N PRO A 148 -19.06 -9.95 7.51
CA PRO A 148 -20.49 -9.70 7.39
C PRO A 148 -20.79 -8.22 7.11
#